data_AF-A0AAV0ZWX3-F1
#
_entry.id   AF-A0AAV0ZWX3-F1
#
_cell.length_a   1.000
_cell.length_b   1.000
_cell.length_c   1.000
_cell.angle_alpha   90.00
_cell.angle_beta   90.00
_cell.angle_gamma   90.00
#
_symmetry.space_group_name_H-M   'P 1'
#
loop_
_entity.id
_entity.type
_entity.pdbx_description
1 polymer ?
#
loop_
_entity_poly.entity_id
_entity_poly.type
_entity_poly.pdbx_seq_one_letter_code
_entity_poly.pdbx_strand_id
1 'polypeptide(L)'
;MGLGSVLIYSILALLVLLFLSSYSPFNHHSSHRHRRLKLRSNFTFSLSHSHHPPVPFDPLLAELERNREDKQWEQQHIHHSHPQLHHHDDDSAPAHESQPEWEDFMNAEDFINDEDKFNVTSRLLILFPKIDVDPADSFIDVHELTMWNLQQAHREVLHRSQREMELHDKNHDGVVSFSEYDPPTWVKSADKDSFGYDMGWWKEEHFNASDADGDGVLNLTEFNDFLHPADSNNTKLQQWLCKEEVRERDSDRDGKVNFKEFFHGLFDLVRNYDEEESHTDSHHTDNPMDVPARKLFAQLDQDGDGYLSDTELLPIIGKLHPSEYYYAKQQAEYIISQADGDKDGRLTLPEMIENPYVFYSAIFNDDEDEYTDYHDEFR
;
A
#
# COMPACT_ATOMS: atom_id res chain seq x y z
N MET A 1 -49.47 45.44 -48.46
CA MET A 1 -48.79 44.53 -47.52
C MET A 1 -47.30 44.74 -47.69
N GLY A 2 -46.55 45.53 -46.92
CA GLY A 2 -46.79 46.33 -45.74
C GLY A 2 -45.39 46.48 -45.12
N LEU A 3 -44.72 47.62 -45.33
CA LEU A 3 -43.34 47.85 -44.86
C LEU A 3 -43.14 47.54 -43.37
N GLY A 4 -44.21 47.65 -42.57
CA GLY A 4 -44.22 47.26 -41.16
C GLY A 4 -44.00 45.75 -40.93
N SER A 5 -44.48 44.88 -41.81
CA SER A 5 -44.24 43.43 -41.68
C SER A 5 -42.77 43.09 -41.91
N VAL A 6 -42.11 43.75 -42.88
CA VAL A 6 -40.68 43.53 -43.14
C VAL A 6 -39.84 43.96 -41.94
N LEU A 7 -40.15 45.11 -41.34
CA LEU A 7 -39.47 45.60 -40.13
C LEU A 7 -39.60 44.63 -38.96
N ILE A 8 -40.79 44.09 -38.73
CA ILE A 8 -41.05 43.11 -37.66
C ILE A 8 -40.23 41.83 -37.89
N TYR A 9 -40.20 41.29 -39.11
CA TYR A 9 -39.41 40.09 -39.41
C TYR A 9 -37.90 40.33 -39.30
N SER A 10 -37.41 41.52 -39.69
CA SER A 10 -36.00 41.86 -39.51
C SER A 10 -35.60 42.00 -38.04
N ILE A 11 -36.46 42.58 -37.19
CA ILE A 11 -36.20 42.69 -35.75
C ILE A 11 -36.24 41.30 -35.09
N LEU A 12 -37.19 40.44 -35.49
CA LEU A 12 -37.29 39.08 -34.98
C LEU A 12 -36.06 38.24 -35.39
N ALA A 13 -35.59 38.39 -36.63
CA ALA A 13 -34.37 37.71 -37.10
C ALA A 13 -33.12 38.18 -36.35
N LEU A 14 -33.04 39.47 -36.02
CA LEU A 14 -31.92 40.04 -35.26
C LEU A 14 -31.95 39.59 -33.79
N LEU A 15 -33.13 39.45 -33.20
CA LEU A 15 -33.32 38.85 -31.87
C LEU A 15 -32.95 37.36 -31.85
N VAL A 16 -33.33 36.59 -32.87
CA VAL A 16 -32.95 35.18 -32.98
C VAL A 16 -31.44 35.03 -33.19
N LEU A 17 -30.83 35.88 -34.02
CA LEU A 17 -29.37 35.90 -34.19
C LEU A 17 -28.64 36.31 -32.91
N LEU A 18 -29.15 37.28 -32.16
CA LEU A 18 -28.62 37.64 -30.86
C LEU A 18 -28.76 36.49 -29.85
N PHE A 19 -29.91 35.81 -29.83
CA PHE A 19 -30.17 34.67 -28.96
C PHE A 19 -29.26 33.48 -29.31
N LEU A 20 -29.04 33.21 -30.59
CA LEU A 20 -28.10 32.18 -31.07
C LEU A 20 -26.64 32.56 -30.80
N SER A 21 -26.28 33.84 -30.87
CA SER A 21 -24.94 34.32 -30.51
C SER A 21 -24.68 34.33 -28.99
N SER A 22 -25.73 34.43 -28.16
CA SER A 22 -25.64 34.22 -26.72
C SER A 22 -25.59 32.74 -26.32
N TYR A 23 -25.96 31.84 -27.24
CA TYR A 23 -25.68 30.40 -27.18
C TYR A 23 -24.41 30.06 -27.99
N SER A 24 -23.35 30.84 -27.79
CA SER A 24 -22.01 30.29 -27.98
C SER A 24 -21.83 29.25 -26.87
N PRO A 25 -21.49 27.99 -27.16
CA PRO A 25 -20.95 27.12 -26.13
C PRO A 25 -19.59 27.72 -25.77
N PHE A 26 -19.58 28.67 -24.85
CA PHE A 26 -18.41 28.85 -24.02
C PHE A 26 -18.29 27.54 -23.27
N ASN A 27 -17.55 26.61 -23.87
CA ASN A 27 -16.78 25.65 -23.12
C ASN A 27 -16.00 26.51 -22.12
N HIS A 28 -16.54 26.62 -20.91
CA HIS A 28 -15.70 26.72 -19.75
C HIS A 28 -14.86 25.45 -19.81
N HIS A 29 -13.74 25.52 -20.50
CA HIS A 29 -12.59 24.72 -20.13
C HIS A 29 -12.33 25.12 -18.69
N SER A 30 -12.91 24.37 -17.75
CA SER A 30 -12.32 24.26 -16.43
C SER A 30 -10.89 23.89 -16.72
N SER A 31 -9.98 24.81 -16.41
CA SER A 31 -8.56 24.55 -16.34
C SER A 31 -8.36 23.57 -15.17
N HIS A 32 -8.80 22.32 -15.32
CA HIS A 32 -8.21 21.24 -14.59
C HIS A 32 -6.77 21.21 -15.08
N ARG A 33 -5.85 21.69 -14.24
CA ARG A 33 -4.43 21.34 -14.42
C ARG A 33 -4.42 19.83 -14.67
N HIS A 34 -3.94 19.40 -15.84
CA HIS A 34 -3.91 18.00 -16.19
C HIS A 34 -3.04 17.29 -15.14
N ARG A 35 -3.68 16.61 -14.18
CA ARG A 35 -2.96 15.75 -13.23
C ARG A 35 -2.53 14.53 -14.01
N ARG A 36 -1.25 14.50 -14.38
CA ARG A 36 -0.67 13.39 -15.13
C ARG A 36 -0.59 12.17 -14.21
N LEU A 37 -1.22 11.07 -14.62
CA LEU A 37 -1.11 9.78 -13.95
C LEU A 37 0.26 9.17 -14.26
N LYS A 38 0.97 8.69 -13.24
CA LYS A 38 2.25 8.00 -13.40
C LYS A 38 2.17 6.66 -12.71
N LEU A 39 2.41 5.59 -13.47
CA LEU A 39 2.54 4.26 -12.88
C LEU A 39 3.74 4.25 -11.93
N ARG A 40 3.58 3.64 -10.77
CA ARG A 40 4.64 3.59 -9.77
C ARG A 40 5.84 2.78 -10.27
N SER A 41 7.01 3.15 -9.76
CA SER A 41 8.21 2.32 -9.83
C SER A 41 8.53 1.82 -8.43
N ASN A 42 7.81 0.81 -7.94
CA ASN A 42 8.03 0.24 -6.60
C ASN A 42 9.26 -0.70 -6.54
N PHE A 43 10.12 -0.71 -7.56
CA PHE A 43 11.30 -1.55 -7.64
C PHE A 43 12.47 -1.00 -6.79
N THR A 44 12.24 -0.89 -5.48
CA THR A 44 13.28 -0.63 -4.48
C THR A 44 13.33 -1.79 -3.50
N PHE A 45 14.39 -2.61 -3.58
CA PHE A 45 14.78 -3.59 -2.55
C PHE A 45 15.20 -2.94 -1.21
N SER A 46 14.99 -1.64 -1.03
CA SER A 46 15.25 -0.98 0.25
C SER A 46 14.05 -1.18 1.17
N LEU A 47 14.27 -1.95 2.23
CA LEU A 47 13.49 -1.97 3.48
C LEU A 47 13.46 -0.57 4.16
N SER A 48 12.99 0.44 3.44
CA SER A 48 12.78 1.79 3.95
C SER A 48 11.45 1.82 4.70
N HIS A 49 11.54 1.72 6.02
CA HIS A 49 10.43 1.54 6.96
C HIS A 49 9.46 2.74 7.11
N SER A 50 9.30 3.61 6.11
CA SER A 50 8.52 4.83 6.33
C SER A 50 7.08 4.79 5.86
N HIS A 51 6.73 4.12 4.75
CA HIS A 51 5.35 4.13 4.27
C HIS A 51 4.99 2.84 3.51
N HIS A 52 3.96 2.15 3.97
CA HIS A 52 3.31 1.09 3.19
C HIS A 52 2.69 1.72 1.93
N PRO A 53 3.09 1.31 0.72
CA PRO A 53 2.66 1.96 -0.50
C PRO A 53 1.16 1.71 -0.75
N PRO A 54 0.34 2.76 -0.97
CA PRO A 54 -1.10 2.59 -1.20
C PRO A 54 -1.38 1.62 -2.35
N VAL A 55 -2.43 0.81 -2.23
CA VAL A 55 -2.74 -0.17 -3.28
C VAL A 55 -3.52 0.51 -4.41
N PRO A 56 -3.26 0.20 -5.69
CA PRO A 56 -4.02 0.77 -6.79
C PRO A 56 -5.51 0.44 -6.66
N PHE A 57 -6.33 1.47 -6.65
CA PHE A 57 -7.79 1.33 -6.53
C PHE A 57 -8.39 0.60 -7.74
N ASP A 58 -7.86 0.84 -8.95
CA ASP A 58 -8.36 0.26 -10.18
C ASP A 58 -7.56 -1.00 -10.57
N PRO A 59 -8.21 -2.19 -10.69
CA PRO A 59 -7.55 -3.43 -11.09
C PRO A 59 -6.82 -3.36 -12.43
N LEU A 60 -7.27 -2.51 -13.38
CA LEU A 60 -6.60 -2.34 -14.66
C LEU A 60 -5.27 -1.60 -14.50
N LEU A 61 -5.22 -0.59 -13.63
CA LEU A 61 -3.97 0.08 -13.30
C LEU A 61 -3.04 -0.85 -12.53
N ALA A 62 -3.58 -1.60 -11.56
CA ALA A 62 -2.83 -2.63 -10.85
C ALA A 62 -2.17 -3.63 -11.82
N GLU A 63 -2.90 -4.05 -12.86
CA GLU A 63 -2.35 -4.93 -13.90
C GLU A 63 -1.23 -4.28 -14.72
N LEU A 64 -1.38 -3.00 -15.10
CA LEU A 64 -0.32 -2.27 -15.78
C LEU A 64 0.94 -2.11 -14.90
N GLU A 65 0.76 -1.86 -13.60
CA GLU A 65 1.86 -1.79 -12.64
C GLU A 65 2.55 -3.14 -12.47
N ARG A 66 1.80 -4.25 -12.27
CA ARG A 66 2.37 -5.60 -12.17
C ARG A 66 3.16 -6.00 -13.41
N ASN A 67 2.62 -5.76 -14.60
CA ASN A 67 3.33 -6.04 -15.85
C ASN A 67 4.63 -5.23 -15.97
N ARG A 68 4.65 -4.00 -15.43
CA ARG A 68 5.85 -3.17 -15.36
C ARG A 68 6.87 -3.74 -14.37
N GLU A 69 6.43 -4.15 -13.20
CA GLU A 69 7.28 -4.80 -12.22
C GLU A 69 7.85 -6.13 -12.76
N ASP A 70 7.05 -6.97 -13.42
CA ASP A 70 7.47 -8.26 -13.98
C ASP A 70 8.62 -8.11 -14.97
N LYS A 71 8.48 -7.19 -15.92
CA LYS A 71 9.53 -6.89 -16.91
C LYS A 71 10.81 -6.38 -16.24
N GLN A 72 10.70 -5.52 -15.22
CA GLN A 72 11.87 -5.02 -14.47
C GLN A 72 12.57 -6.15 -13.70
N TRP A 73 11.79 -7.04 -13.10
CA TRP A 73 12.29 -8.21 -12.41
C TRP A 73 13.03 -9.17 -13.36
N GLU A 74 12.44 -9.50 -14.50
CA GLU A 74 13.06 -10.37 -15.52
C GLU A 74 14.40 -9.81 -16.01
N GLN A 75 14.46 -8.50 -16.30
CA GLN A 75 15.70 -7.84 -16.73
C GLN A 75 16.81 -7.98 -15.70
N GLN A 76 16.51 -7.71 -14.42
CA GLN A 76 17.49 -7.84 -13.36
C GLN A 76 17.88 -9.30 -13.12
N HIS A 77 16.92 -10.22 -13.16
CA HIS A 77 17.19 -11.64 -12.97
C HIS A 77 18.12 -12.17 -14.07
N ILE A 78 17.87 -11.84 -15.34
CA ILE A 78 18.77 -12.18 -16.47
C ILE A 78 20.16 -11.55 -16.27
N HIS A 79 20.22 -10.27 -15.87
CA HIS A 79 21.48 -9.57 -15.63
C HIS A 79 22.33 -10.25 -14.54
N HIS A 80 21.70 -10.70 -13.45
CA HIS A 80 22.39 -11.36 -12.33
C HIS A 80 22.71 -12.83 -12.60
N SER A 81 21.83 -13.57 -13.27
CA SER A 81 22.00 -15.02 -13.55
C SER A 81 22.94 -15.29 -14.73
N HIS A 82 23.03 -14.36 -15.69
CA HIS A 82 23.84 -14.51 -16.90
C HIS A 82 24.74 -13.30 -17.19
N PRO A 83 25.72 -12.98 -16.30
CA PRO A 83 26.63 -11.85 -16.50
C PRO A 83 27.51 -11.98 -17.76
N GLN A 84 27.61 -13.18 -18.34
CA GLN A 84 28.34 -13.46 -19.59
C GLN A 84 27.64 -12.91 -20.85
N LEU A 85 26.33 -12.62 -20.79
CA LEU A 85 25.59 -12.02 -21.91
C LEU A 85 25.95 -10.54 -22.13
N HIS A 86 26.68 -9.92 -21.20
CA HIS A 86 27.04 -8.50 -21.21
C HIS A 86 28.30 -8.17 -22.04
N HIS A 87 28.98 -9.17 -22.63
CA HIS A 87 30.26 -8.98 -23.34
C HIS A 87 30.18 -8.89 -24.87
N HIS A 88 29.02 -8.62 -25.44
CA HIS A 88 28.87 -8.37 -26.88
C HIS A 88 28.12 -7.07 -27.20
N ASP A 89 28.61 -5.94 -26.68
CA ASP A 89 28.18 -4.59 -27.08
C ASP A 89 28.94 -4.04 -28.30
N ASP A 90 29.82 -4.81 -28.96
CA ASP A 90 30.66 -4.28 -30.06
C ASP A 90 30.49 -5.00 -31.42
N ASP A 91 29.55 -5.93 -31.54
CA ASP A 91 29.18 -6.49 -32.85
C ASP A 91 27.67 -6.58 -32.97
N SER A 92 27.06 -5.53 -33.52
CA SER A 92 25.64 -5.49 -33.86
C SER A 92 25.29 -6.66 -34.79
N ALA A 93 24.59 -7.66 -34.26
CA ALA A 93 23.98 -8.68 -35.09
C ALA A 93 22.87 -8.03 -35.97
N PRO A 94 22.84 -8.28 -37.29
CA PRO A 94 21.94 -7.59 -38.20
C PRO A 94 20.57 -8.27 -38.23
N ALA A 95 19.73 -7.94 -37.27
CA ALA A 95 18.26 -8.00 -37.33
C ALA A 95 17.71 -7.46 -36.00
N HIS A 96 17.89 -6.17 -35.76
CA HIS A 96 17.28 -5.52 -34.60
C HIS A 96 15.79 -5.32 -34.94
N GLU A 97 14.94 -6.25 -34.51
CA GLU A 97 13.58 -5.87 -34.15
C GLU A 97 13.72 -4.71 -33.15
N SER A 98 13.04 -3.60 -33.41
CA SER A 98 13.00 -2.46 -32.49
C SER A 98 12.65 -2.97 -31.09
N GLN A 99 13.50 -2.68 -30.09
CA GLN A 99 13.25 -3.05 -28.69
C GLN A 99 11.81 -2.64 -28.32
N PRO A 100 10.88 -3.59 -28.14
CA PRO A 100 9.46 -3.26 -27.89
C PRO A 100 9.24 -2.59 -26.53
N GLU A 101 10.24 -2.63 -25.64
CA GLU A 101 10.01 -2.65 -24.20
C GLU A 101 9.99 -1.26 -23.53
N TRP A 102 10.81 -0.31 -23.98
CA TRP A 102 10.69 1.10 -23.55
C TRP A 102 9.49 1.79 -24.20
N GLU A 103 9.18 1.40 -25.44
CA GLU A 103 7.95 1.83 -26.11
C GLU A 103 6.73 1.31 -25.35
N ASP A 104 6.71 0.07 -24.86
CA ASP A 104 5.60 -0.48 -24.07
C ASP A 104 5.32 0.29 -22.77
N PHE A 105 6.34 0.75 -22.05
CA PHE A 105 6.14 1.57 -20.84
C PHE A 105 5.68 2.98 -21.16
N MET A 106 6.25 3.60 -22.19
CA MET A 106 5.75 4.87 -22.71
C MET A 106 4.31 4.71 -23.21
N ASN A 107 3.97 3.59 -23.86
CA ASN A 107 2.63 3.26 -24.31
C ASN A 107 1.65 3.08 -23.14
N ALA A 108 2.08 2.51 -22.01
CA ALA A 108 1.22 2.35 -20.83
C ALA A 108 0.94 3.70 -20.15
N GLU A 109 1.96 4.56 -19.97
CA GLU A 109 1.76 5.91 -19.45
C GLU A 109 0.97 6.79 -20.43
N ASP A 110 1.21 6.67 -21.74
CA ASP A 110 0.43 7.35 -22.77
C ASP A 110 -1.01 6.84 -22.78
N PHE A 111 -1.24 5.55 -22.55
CA PHE A 111 -2.58 4.96 -22.46
C PHE A 111 -3.39 5.53 -21.30
N ILE A 112 -2.81 5.59 -20.09
CA ILE A 112 -3.52 6.09 -18.89
C ILE A 112 -3.74 7.60 -18.90
N ASN A 113 -2.95 8.35 -19.68
CA ASN A 113 -3.09 9.81 -19.82
C ASN A 113 -3.83 10.22 -21.11
N ASP A 114 -4.30 9.27 -21.91
CA ASP A 114 -5.13 9.50 -23.08
C ASP A 114 -6.60 9.39 -22.68
N GLU A 115 -7.29 10.53 -22.56
CA GLU A 115 -8.70 10.63 -22.14
C GLU A 115 -9.67 9.81 -23.02
N ASP A 116 -9.32 9.57 -24.29
CA ASP A 116 -10.14 8.77 -25.20
C ASP A 116 -9.96 7.26 -24.92
N LYS A 117 -8.84 6.86 -24.31
CA LYS A 117 -8.51 5.46 -23.99
C LYS A 117 -8.73 5.11 -22.52
N PHE A 118 -8.41 6.02 -21.60
CA PHE A 118 -8.50 5.84 -20.16
C PHE A 118 -9.21 7.04 -19.53
N ASN A 119 -10.53 6.93 -19.42
CA ASN A 119 -11.35 7.94 -18.77
C ASN A 119 -11.66 7.52 -17.33
N VAL A 120 -11.03 8.18 -16.35
CA VAL A 120 -11.17 7.86 -14.91
C VAL A 120 -12.63 7.83 -14.44
N THR A 121 -13.46 8.77 -14.91
CA THR A 121 -14.88 8.82 -14.57
C THR A 121 -15.63 7.59 -15.08
N SER A 122 -15.35 7.16 -16.31
CA SER A 122 -15.95 5.95 -16.91
C SER A 122 -15.48 4.69 -16.19
N ARG A 123 -14.25 4.66 -15.68
CA ARG A 123 -13.77 3.58 -14.81
C ARG A 123 -14.59 3.50 -13.53
N LEU A 124 -14.84 4.62 -12.86
CA LEU A 124 -15.64 4.64 -11.61
C LEU A 124 -17.07 4.13 -11.83
N LEU A 125 -17.72 4.45 -12.96
CA LEU A 125 -19.02 3.88 -13.33
C LEU A 125 -19.01 2.35 -13.40
N ILE A 126 -17.90 1.75 -13.84
CA ILE A 126 -17.75 0.30 -13.97
C ILE A 126 -17.36 -0.34 -12.63
N LEU A 127 -16.61 0.37 -11.80
CA LEU A 127 -16.10 -0.12 -10.52
C LEU A 127 -17.14 -0.04 -9.41
N PHE A 128 -17.97 1.01 -9.37
CA PHE A 128 -18.98 1.22 -8.34
C PHE A 128 -19.81 -0.04 -8.00
N PRO A 129 -20.51 -0.69 -8.96
CA PRO A 129 -21.34 -1.86 -8.66
C PRO A 129 -20.53 -3.13 -8.32
N LYS A 130 -19.19 -3.09 -8.42
CA LYS A 130 -18.32 -4.18 -7.97
C LYS A 130 -17.87 -4.00 -6.52
N ILE A 131 -17.96 -2.78 -6.01
CA ILE A 131 -17.58 -2.41 -4.64
C ILE A 131 -18.83 -2.48 -3.75
N ASP A 132 -19.94 -1.92 -4.20
CA ASP A 132 -21.27 -1.98 -3.56
C ASP A 132 -21.86 -3.40 -3.66
N VAL A 133 -21.60 -4.24 -2.66
CA VAL A 133 -21.95 -5.68 -2.66
C VAL A 133 -22.52 -6.20 -1.34
N ASP A 134 -22.33 -5.54 -0.21
CA ASP A 134 -22.75 -6.04 1.12
C ASP A 134 -23.24 -4.94 2.09
N PRO A 135 -24.50 -4.50 1.99
CA PRO A 135 -25.49 -4.86 0.97
C PRO A 135 -25.37 -4.00 -0.29
N ALA A 136 -25.71 -4.55 -1.46
CA ALA A 136 -25.84 -3.77 -2.69
C ALA A 136 -26.98 -2.72 -2.60
N ASP A 137 -26.70 -1.54 -2.03
CA ASP A 137 -27.67 -0.53 -1.62
C ASP A 137 -27.47 0.84 -2.28
N SER A 138 -26.58 0.90 -3.29
CA SER A 138 -26.21 2.13 -4.02
C SER A 138 -25.41 3.13 -3.18
N PHE A 139 -24.82 2.69 -2.08
CA PHE A 139 -23.79 3.40 -1.34
C PHE A 139 -22.55 2.51 -1.25
N ILE A 140 -21.38 3.13 -1.17
CA ILE A 140 -20.15 2.45 -0.80
C ILE A 140 -19.79 2.91 0.60
N ASP A 141 -19.82 2.01 1.56
CA ASP A 141 -19.40 2.31 2.92
C ASP A 141 -17.89 2.05 3.15
N VAL A 142 -17.40 2.41 4.34
CA VAL A 142 -16.00 2.20 4.73
C VAL A 142 -15.63 0.73 4.66
N HIS A 143 -16.53 -0.19 5.01
CA HIS A 143 -16.25 -1.61 5.04
C HIS A 143 -16.09 -2.17 3.62
N GLU A 144 -17.02 -1.88 2.72
CA GLU A 144 -16.96 -2.30 1.33
C GLU A 144 -15.70 -1.79 0.62
N LEU A 145 -15.38 -0.51 0.81
CA LEU A 145 -14.18 0.08 0.24
C LEU A 145 -12.89 -0.51 0.86
N THR A 146 -12.91 -0.82 2.16
CA THR A 146 -11.81 -1.54 2.83
C THR A 146 -11.61 -2.92 2.21
N MET A 147 -12.68 -3.69 2.04
CA MET A 147 -12.62 -5.02 1.45
C MET A 147 -12.16 -4.99 -0.01
N TRP A 148 -12.57 -3.97 -0.77
CA TRP A 148 -12.10 -3.74 -2.13
C TRP A 148 -10.59 -3.49 -2.18
N ASN A 149 -10.09 -2.55 -1.38
CA ASN A 149 -8.67 -2.23 -1.30
C ASN A 149 -7.85 -3.44 -0.85
N LEU A 150 -8.33 -4.16 0.17
CA LEU A 150 -7.69 -5.37 0.68
C LEU A 150 -7.60 -6.47 -0.38
N GLN A 151 -8.64 -6.65 -1.19
CA GLN A 151 -8.60 -7.64 -2.27
C GLN A 151 -7.56 -7.28 -3.33
N GLN A 152 -7.40 -5.99 -3.65
CA GLN A 152 -6.30 -5.56 -4.52
C GLN A 152 -4.95 -5.82 -3.84
N ALA A 153 -4.82 -5.52 -2.55
CA ALA A 153 -3.59 -5.67 -1.78
C ALA A 153 -3.11 -7.12 -1.79
N HIS A 154 -4.01 -8.05 -1.47
CA HIS A 154 -3.72 -9.48 -1.50
C HIS A 154 -3.30 -9.97 -2.88
N ARG A 155 -3.86 -9.41 -3.97
CA ARG A 155 -3.46 -9.78 -5.33
C ARG A 155 -2.03 -9.33 -5.63
N GLU A 156 -1.66 -8.12 -5.22
CA GLU A 156 -0.29 -7.61 -5.38
C GLU A 156 0.72 -8.41 -4.54
N VAL A 157 0.40 -8.62 -3.26
CA VAL A 157 1.24 -9.37 -2.32
C VAL A 157 1.44 -10.80 -2.81
N LEU A 158 0.38 -11.51 -3.20
CA LEU A 158 0.48 -12.87 -3.70
C LEU A 158 1.29 -12.98 -5.00
N HIS A 159 1.16 -12.01 -5.92
CA HIS A 159 1.95 -11.97 -7.16
C HIS A 159 3.44 -11.79 -6.87
N ARG A 160 3.80 -10.91 -5.91
CA ARG A 160 5.19 -10.75 -5.46
C ARG A 160 5.72 -12.00 -4.75
N SER A 161 4.93 -12.60 -3.86
CA SER A 161 5.25 -13.85 -3.18
C SER A 161 5.49 -14.99 -4.17
N GLN A 162 4.72 -15.06 -5.26
CA GLN A 162 4.92 -16.05 -6.31
C GLN A 162 6.27 -15.88 -7.02
N ARG A 163 6.67 -14.64 -7.37
CA ARG A 163 7.99 -14.38 -7.95
C ARG A 163 9.13 -14.74 -6.99
N GLU A 164 8.97 -14.40 -5.72
CA GLU A 164 9.97 -14.77 -4.70
C GLU A 164 10.06 -16.29 -4.57
N MET A 165 8.92 -17.00 -4.60
CA MET A 165 8.90 -18.46 -4.58
C MET A 165 9.69 -19.07 -5.74
N GLU A 166 9.59 -18.53 -6.96
CA GLU A 166 10.36 -19.01 -8.12
C GLU A 166 11.88 -18.92 -7.93
N LEU A 167 12.36 -18.01 -7.09
CA LEU A 167 13.78 -17.89 -6.75
C LEU A 167 14.26 -18.96 -5.76
N HIS A 168 13.34 -19.46 -4.91
CA HIS A 168 13.65 -20.45 -3.89
C HIS A 168 13.32 -21.88 -4.33
N ASP A 169 12.27 -22.09 -5.14
CA ASP A 169 11.89 -23.38 -5.72
C ASP A 169 12.90 -23.83 -6.81
N LYS A 170 14.05 -24.32 -6.35
CA LYS A 170 15.17 -24.78 -7.18
C LYS A 170 14.86 -26.05 -7.94
N ASN A 171 13.95 -26.87 -7.42
CA ASN A 171 13.61 -28.16 -8.00
C ASN A 171 12.40 -28.08 -8.96
N HIS A 172 11.67 -26.96 -8.92
CA HIS A 172 10.51 -26.62 -9.74
C HIS A 172 9.30 -27.54 -9.49
N ASP A 173 9.06 -27.93 -8.23
CA ASP A 173 7.89 -28.70 -7.82
C ASP A 173 6.70 -27.84 -7.37
N GLY A 174 6.87 -26.51 -7.34
CA GLY A 174 5.83 -25.54 -7.00
C GLY A 174 5.63 -25.35 -5.50
N VAL A 175 6.55 -25.85 -4.67
CA VAL A 175 6.60 -25.64 -3.22
C VAL A 175 8.01 -25.24 -2.80
N VAL A 176 8.17 -24.72 -1.57
CA VAL A 176 9.48 -24.36 -1.04
C VAL A 176 9.78 -25.21 0.19
N SER A 177 10.79 -26.05 0.10
CA SER A 177 11.31 -26.76 1.28
C SER A 177 12.23 -25.86 2.11
N PHE A 178 12.40 -26.18 3.40
CA PHE A 178 13.35 -25.47 4.26
C PHE A 178 14.79 -25.52 3.72
N SER A 179 15.14 -26.58 2.99
CA SER A 179 16.46 -26.75 2.38
C SER A 179 16.69 -25.86 1.14
N GLU A 180 15.61 -25.46 0.50
CA GLU A 180 15.62 -24.59 -0.67
C GLU A 180 15.73 -23.12 -0.29
N TYR A 181 15.08 -22.74 0.81
CA TYR A 181 15.14 -21.40 1.38
C TYR A 181 16.54 -21.11 1.93
N ASP A 182 17.32 -20.39 1.13
CA ASP A 182 18.69 -20.07 1.47
C ASP A 182 18.72 -18.98 2.55
N PRO A 183 19.52 -19.13 3.61
CA PRO A 183 19.73 -18.06 4.56
C PRO A 183 20.23 -16.79 3.84
N PRO A 184 19.56 -15.62 3.93
CA PRO A 184 20.10 -14.32 3.51
C PRO A 184 21.60 -14.11 3.75
N THR A 185 22.23 -13.45 2.79
CA THR A 185 23.69 -13.34 2.66
C THR A 185 24.37 -12.72 3.88
N TRP A 186 23.71 -11.77 4.56
CA TRP A 186 24.27 -11.06 5.72
C TRP A 186 24.50 -11.98 6.92
N VAL A 187 23.68 -13.00 7.12
CA VAL A 187 23.94 -13.99 8.18
C VAL A 187 24.92 -15.07 7.72
N LYS A 188 24.94 -15.44 6.43
CA LYS A 188 26.02 -16.30 5.90
C LYS A 188 27.40 -15.67 6.15
N SER A 189 27.48 -14.33 6.16
CA SER A 189 28.68 -13.55 6.49
C SER A 189 28.85 -13.18 7.96
N ALA A 190 27.87 -13.45 8.83
CA ALA A 190 27.98 -13.12 10.24
C ALA A 190 28.83 -14.19 10.95
N ASP A 191 29.98 -13.79 11.49
CA ASP A 191 30.68 -14.60 12.48
C ASP A 191 29.71 -14.84 13.65
N LYS A 192 29.61 -16.10 14.09
CA LYS A 192 28.66 -16.59 15.12
C LYS A 192 28.66 -15.79 16.43
N ASP A 193 29.67 -14.95 16.65
CA ASP A 193 29.89 -14.14 17.85
C ASP A 193 29.78 -12.62 17.63
N SER A 194 29.55 -12.10 16.41
CA SER A 194 29.70 -10.66 16.12
C SER A 194 28.44 -9.81 16.33
N PHE A 195 27.25 -10.40 16.37
CA PHE A 195 26.02 -9.68 16.70
C PHE A 195 25.23 -10.52 17.69
N GLY A 196 25.09 -10.04 18.92
CA GLY A 196 24.34 -10.72 19.99
C GLY A 196 22.83 -10.81 19.77
N TYR A 197 22.37 -10.62 18.53
CA TYR A 197 21.01 -10.76 18.05
C TYR A 197 21.00 -11.84 16.97
N ASP A 198 20.57 -13.02 17.38
CA ASP A 198 20.26 -14.17 16.55
C ASP A 198 18.95 -13.87 15.82
N MET A 199 18.98 -12.99 14.80
CA MET A 199 17.80 -12.58 14.02
C MET A 199 17.12 -13.81 13.42
N GLY A 200 15.93 -14.14 13.92
CA GLY A 200 15.31 -15.46 13.82
C GLY A 200 14.22 -15.61 12.77
N TRP A 201 13.91 -14.54 12.03
CA TRP A 201 12.85 -14.49 11.01
C TRP A 201 12.96 -15.49 9.86
N TRP A 202 14.01 -16.28 9.80
CA TRP A 202 14.30 -17.25 8.75
C TRP A 202 14.61 -18.65 9.32
N LYS A 203 14.42 -18.83 10.64
CA LYS A 203 14.77 -20.05 11.35
C LYS A 203 13.71 -21.11 11.06
N GLU A 204 14.11 -22.35 11.31
CA GLU A 204 13.22 -23.52 11.26
C GLU A 204 11.93 -23.30 12.09
N GLU A 205 11.98 -22.52 13.19
CA GLU A 205 10.77 -22.16 13.95
C GLU A 205 9.77 -21.32 13.16
N HIS A 206 10.24 -20.33 12.37
CA HIS A 206 9.36 -19.52 11.53
C HIS A 206 8.79 -20.34 10.38
N PHE A 207 9.65 -21.10 9.68
CA PHE A 207 9.22 -22.00 8.60
C PHE A 207 8.17 -22.99 9.11
N ASN A 208 8.41 -23.63 10.25
CA ASN A 208 7.47 -24.58 10.86
C ASN A 208 6.19 -23.91 11.41
N ALA A 209 6.24 -22.62 11.75
CA ALA A 209 5.06 -21.87 12.16
C ALA A 209 4.17 -21.57 10.94
N SER A 210 4.78 -21.29 9.80
CA SER A 210 4.11 -21.04 8.52
C SER A 210 3.57 -22.30 7.84
N ASP A 211 4.25 -23.43 8.01
CA ASP A 211 3.80 -24.77 7.60
C ASP A 211 2.55 -25.16 8.43
N ALA A 212 1.38 -24.88 7.85
CA ALA A 212 0.10 -24.98 8.54
C ALA A 212 -0.35 -26.44 8.61
N ASP A 213 -0.11 -27.22 7.55
CA ASP A 213 -0.49 -28.62 7.45
C ASP A 213 0.57 -29.61 7.96
N GLY A 214 1.81 -29.16 8.14
CA GLY A 214 2.91 -29.91 8.75
C GLY A 214 3.57 -30.90 7.80
N ASP A 215 3.49 -30.70 6.48
CA ASP A 215 4.09 -31.59 5.48
C ASP A 215 5.59 -31.34 5.24
N GLY A 216 6.13 -30.28 5.84
CA GLY A 216 7.55 -29.91 5.79
C GLY A 216 7.96 -29.09 4.57
N VAL A 217 7.00 -28.66 3.74
CA VAL A 217 7.19 -27.72 2.64
C VAL A 217 6.19 -26.57 2.75
N LEU A 218 6.44 -25.46 2.07
CA LEU A 218 5.49 -24.35 2.01
C LEU A 218 4.87 -24.29 0.62
N ASN A 219 3.55 -24.44 0.54
CA ASN A 219 2.82 -24.09 -0.67
C ASN A 219 2.72 -22.56 -0.84
N LEU A 220 2.21 -22.07 -1.97
CA LEU A 220 2.14 -20.62 -2.24
C LEU A 220 1.42 -19.81 -1.16
N THR A 221 0.37 -20.37 -0.55
CA THR A 221 -0.36 -19.68 0.54
C THR A 221 0.49 -19.60 1.80
N GLU A 222 1.12 -20.70 2.18
CA GLU A 222 1.95 -20.76 3.39
C GLU A 222 3.26 -19.98 3.23
N PHE A 223 3.82 -19.95 2.01
CA PHE A 223 4.96 -19.13 1.69
C PHE A 223 4.61 -17.64 1.68
N ASN A 224 3.42 -17.28 1.19
CA ASN A 224 2.91 -15.92 1.32
C ASN A 224 2.77 -15.52 2.79
N ASP A 225 2.20 -16.38 3.62
CA ASP A 225 2.09 -16.15 5.07
C ASP A 225 3.48 -16.04 5.72
N PHE A 226 4.43 -16.89 5.34
CA PHE A 226 5.83 -16.81 5.77
C PHE A 226 6.50 -15.47 5.42
N LEU A 227 6.23 -14.91 4.24
CA LEU A 227 6.77 -13.59 3.87
C LEU A 227 6.02 -12.44 4.56
N HIS A 228 4.73 -12.65 4.85
CA HIS A 228 3.80 -11.63 5.35
C HIS A 228 3.08 -12.10 6.63
N PRO A 229 3.81 -12.35 7.75
CA PRO A 229 3.23 -12.95 8.94
C PRO A 229 2.15 -12.08 9.61
N ALA A 230 2.19 -10.76 9.40
CA ALA A 230 1.20 -9.81 9.88
C ALA A 230 -0.20 -10.00 9.24
N ASP A 231 -0.25 -10.51 8.01
CA ASP A 231 -1.49 -10.70 7.24
C ASP A 231 -2.09 -12.09 7.44
N SER A 232 -1.31 -13.00 8.02
CA SER A 232 -1.72 -14.38 8.21
C SER A 232 -2.77 -14.51 9.32
N ASN A 233 -3.75 -15.37 9.07
CA ASN A 233 -4.70 -15.86 10.08
C ASN A 233 -4.16 -17.08 10.85
N ASN A 234 -2.93 -17.52 10.55
CA ASN A 234 -2.31 -18.66 11.21
C ASN A 234 -1.88 -18.28 12.64
N THR A 235 -2.56 -18.85 13.63
CA THR A 235 -2.29 -18.58 15.05
C THR A 235 -0.86 -18.96 15.47
N LYS A 236 -0.26 -20.02 14.89
CA LYS A 236 1.12 -20.39 15.20
C LYS A 236 2.09 -19.28 14.76
N LEU A 237 1.81 -18.70 13.60
CA LEU A 237 2.64 -17.65 13.00
C LEU A 237 2.49 -16.32 13.75
N GLN A 238 1.27 -15.96 14.13
CA GLN A 238 1.03 -14.79 15.00
C GLN A 238 1.71 -14.95 16.37
N GLN A 239 1.66 -16.15 16.96
CA GLN A 239 2.37 -16.44 18.20
C GLN A 239 3.90 -16.35 18.01
N TRP A 240 4.41 -16.85 16.90
CA TRP A 240 5.82 -16.72 16.54
C TRP A 240 6.23 -15.25 16.41
N LEU A 241 5.41 -14.42 15.77
CA LEU A 241 5.67 -12.98 15.64
C LEU A 241 5.73 -12.29 17.01
N CYS A 242 4.85 -12.67 17.94
CA CYS A 242 4.90 -12.17 19.32
C CYS A 242 6.17 -12.60 20.05
N LYS A 243 6.62 -13.84 19.87
CA LYS A 243 7.89 -14.31 20.44
C LYS A 243 9.07 -13.54 19.88
N GLU A 244 9.07 -13.22 18.58
CA GLU A 244 10.15 -12.45 17.97
C GLU A 244 10.19 -11.02 18.54
N GLU A 245 9.04 -10.37 18.76
CA GLU A 245 8.97 -9.08 19.46
C GLU A 245 9.52 -9.16 20.90
N VAL A 246 9.21 -10.23 21.64
CA VAL A 246 9.81 -10.45 22.96
C VAL A 246 11.33 -10.55 22.82
N ARG A 247 11.84 -11.39 21.91
CA ARG A 247 13.28 -11.64 21.72
C ARG A 247 14.06 -10.40 21.32
N GLU A 248 13.47 -9.52 20.52
CA GLU A 248 14.11 -8.29 20.09
C GLU A 248 14.23 -7.26 21.22
N ARG A 249 13.33 -7.30 22.20
CA ARG A 249 13.17 -6.26 23.24
C ARG A 249 13.74 -6.71 24.59
N ASP A 250 13.74 -8.01 24.85
CA ASP A 250 14.31 -8.68 26.01
C ASP A 250 15.84 -8.47 26.07
N SER A 251 16.23 -7.41 26.79
CA SER A 251 17.60 -6.96 26.88
C SER A 251 18.38 -7.70 27.97
N ASP A 252 17.69 -8.18 29.01
CA ASP A 252 18.29 -8.92 30.11
C ASP A 252 18.22 -10.45 29.97
N ARG A 253 17.56 -10.94 28.91
CA ARG A 253 17.46 -12.33 28.46
C ARG A 253 16.71 -13.23 29.43
N ASP A 254 15.66 -12.70 30.06
CA ASP A 254 14.80 -13.46 30.96
C ASP A 254 13.63 -14.17 30.24
N GLY A 255 13.48 -13.91 28.92
CA GLY A 255 12.44 -14.48 28.07
C GLY A 255 11.11 -13.75 28.13
N LYS A 256 11.06 -12.55 28.72
CA LYS A 256 9.87 -11.71 28.85
C LYS A 256 10.23 -10.24 28.59
N VAL A 257 9.22 -9.38 28.54
CA VAL A 257 9.41 -7.93 28.40
C VAL A 257 9.04 -7.24 29.72
N ASN A 258 10.04 -6.67 30.40
CA ASN A 258 9.78 -5.87 31.59
C ASN A 258 9.28 -4.45 31.25
N PHE A 259 8.77 -3.70 32.23
CA PHE A 259 8.23 -2.36 31.99
C PHE A 259 9.20 -1.40 31.28
N LYS A 260 10.50 -1.47 31.60
CA LYS A 260 11.49 -0.58 31.00
C LYS A 260 11.69 -0.89 29.51
N GLU A 261 11.72 -2.16 29.16
CA GLU A 261 11.81 -2.63 27.77
C GLU A 261 10.55 -2.29 26.98
N PHE A 262 9.38 -2.49 27.57
CA PHE A 262 8.11 -2.06 26.99
C PHE A 262 8.09 -0.55 26.73
N PHE A 263 8.46 0.26 27.73
CA PHE A 263 8.41 1.72 27.65
C PHE A 263 9.32 2.29 26.57
N HIS A 264 10.53 1.76 26.43
CA HIS A 264 11.49 2.25 25.44
C HIS A 264 11.37 1.58 24.07
N GLY A 265 10.76 0.38 24.00
CA GLY A 265 10.75 -0.44 22.79
C GLY A 265 9.41 -0.53 22.08
N LEU A 266 8.29 -0.60 22.81
CA LEU A 266 6.97 -0.92 22.26
C LEU A 266 5.96 0.20 22.43
N PHE A 267 6.04 0.95 23.53
CA PHE A 267 5.01 1.91 23.94
C PHE A 267 4.67 2.94 22.87
N ASP A 268 5.68 3.52 22.21
CA ASP A 268 5.46 4.52 21.15
C ASP A 268 4.75 3.96 19.92
N LEU A 269 4.86 2.65 19.66
CA LEU A 269 4.23 1.98 18.53
C LEU A 269 2.77 1.60 18.83
N VAL A 270 2.44 1.32 20.08
CA VAL A 270 1.11 0.78 20.46
C VAL A 270 0.15 1.82 21.05
N ARG A 271 0.67 3.01 21.38
CA ARG A 271 -0.11 4.10 21.95
C ARG A 271 -1.04 4.74 20.92
N ASN A 272 -2.31 4.88 21.28
CA ASN A 272 -3.28 5.61 20.48
C ASN A 272 -3.14 7.11 20.78
N TYR A 273 -2.72 7.90 19.79
CA TYR A 273 -2.64 9.37 19.93
C TYR A 273 -4.02 10.02 20.09
N ASP A 274 -5.07 9.39 19.57
CA ASP A 274 -6.43 9.95 19.57
C ASP A 274 -7.15 9.88 20.93
N GLU A 275 -6.64 9.08 21.89
CA GLU A 275 -7.27 8.90 23.21
C GLU A 275 -6.65 9.76 24.33
N GLU A 276 -5.58 10.52 24.06
CA GLU A 276 -4.75 11.18 25.08
C GLU A 276 -4.89 12.71 25.15
N GLU A 277 -5.95 13.29 24.58
CA GLU A 277 -6.32 14.71 24.80
C GLU A 277 -7.23 14.91 26.03
N SER A 278 -7.17 14.02 27.03
CA SER A 278 -7.86 14.22 28.32
C SER A 278 -6.89 14.57 29.44
N HIS A 279 -6.74 15.88 29.64
CA HIS A 279 -6.28 16.56 30.86
C HIS A 279 -5.93 15.66 32.06
N THR A 280 -4.66 15.63 32.46
CA THR A 280 -4.30 15.37 33.86
C THR A 280 -3.22 16.35 34.30
N ASP A 281 -3.67 17.42 34.98
CA ASP A 281 -2.86 18.14 35.96
C ASP A 281 -2.44 17.15 37.06
N SER A 282 -1.14 16.90 37.25
CA SER A 282 -0.59 16.62 38.58
C SER A 282 0.93 16.45 38.54
N HIS A 283 1.57 17.28 39.35
CA HIS A 283 2.95 17.21 39.82
C HIS A 283 3.43 15.79 40.19
N HIS A 284 4.72 15.54 39.93
CA HIS A 284 5.58 14.44 40.41
C HIS A 284 5.67 13.16 39.57
N THR A 285 6.04 13.27 38.29
CA THR A 285 6.85 12.25 37.59
C THR A 285 7.84 12.97 36.65
N ASP A 286 9.09 12.50 36.58
CA ASP A 286 10.14 13.12 35.74
C ASP A 286 9.95 12.83 34.22
N ASN A 287 8.91 12.05 33.85
CA ASN A 287 8.54 11.82 32.46
C ASN A 287 7.00 11.78 32.30
N PRO A 288 6.38 12.73 31.58
CA PRO A 288 4.92 12.80 31.41
C PRO A 288 4.32 11.55 30.72
N MET A 289 5.14 10.75 30.03
CA MET A 289 4.72 9.53 29.33
C MET A 289 4.72 8.27 30.20
N ASP A 290 5.24 8.34 31.43
CA ASP A 290 5.32 7.17 32.33
C ASP A 290 3.92 6.70 32.79
N VAL A 291 2.99 7.64 33.00
CA VAL A 291 1.64 7.31 33.51
C VAL A 291 0.79 6.55 32.47
N PRO A 292 0.66 7.01 31.21
CA PRO A 292 -0.07 6.24 30.20
C PRO A 292 0.61 4.91 29.87
N ALA A 293 1.94 4.87 29.87
CA ALA A 293 2.68 3.61 29.67
C ALA A 293 2.42 2.57 30.74
N ARG A 294 2.43 2.97 32.03
CA ARG A 294 2.09 2.05 33.13
C ARG A 294 0.67 1.54 33.03
N LYS A 295 -0.26 2.38 32.59
CA LYS A 295 -1.66 1.98 32.38
C LYS A 295 -1.77 0.92 31.29
N LEU A 296 -1.12 1.14 30.14
CA LEU A 296 -1.15 0.17 29.04
C LEU A 296 -0.43 -1.13 29.40
N PHE A 297 0.74 -1.04 30.03
CA PHE A 297 1.49 -2.20 30.52
C PHE A 297 0.63 -3.05 31.47
N ALA A 298 -0.02 -2.43 32.46
CA ALA A 298 -0.91 -3.13 33.40
C ALA A 298 -2.20 -3.68 32.78
N GLN A 299 -2.59 -3.23 31.57
CA GLN A 299 -3.70 -3.82 30.81
C GLN A 299 -3.26 -5.07 30.03
N LEU A 300 -2.00 -5.11 29.62
CA LEU A 300 -1.40 -6.23 28.88
C LEU A 300 -0.93 -7.34 29.81
N ASP A 301 -0.37 -6.98 30.98
CA ASP A 301 0.04 -7.91 32.05
C ASP A 301 -1.21 -8.51 32.72
N GLN A 302 -1.69 -9.63 32.16
CA GLN A 302 -2.93 -10.29 32.56
C GLN A 302 -2.74 -11.13 33.82
N ASP A 303 -1.56 -11.74 33.97
CA ASP A 303 -1.24 -12.59 35.12
C ASP A 303 -0.69 -11.81 36.32
N GLY A 304 -0.30 -10.54 36.11
CA GLY A 304 0.13 -9.61 37.13
C GLY A 304 1.52 -9.90 37.68
N ASP A 305 2.35 -10.60 36.92
CA ASP A 305 3.71 -10.97 37.34
C ASP A 305 4.74 -9.84 37.15
N GLY A 306 4.33 -8.74 36.49
CA GLY A 306 5.15 -7.57 36.25
C GLY A 306 5.96 -7.62 34.95
N TYR A 307 5.71 -8.61 34.09
CA TYR A 307 6.36 -8.82 32.80
C TYR A 307 5.29 -9.09 31.72
N LEU A 308 5.63 -8.87 30.46
CA LEU A 308 4.78 -9.25 29.33
C LEU A 308 5.35 -10.49 28.65
N SER A 309 4.54 -11.54 28.59
CA SER A 309 4.79 -12.76 27.81
C SER A 309 4.44 -12.58 26.33
N ASP A 310 4.90 -13.51 25.48
CA ASP A 310 4.53 -13.57 24.06
C ASP A 310 3.01 -13.67 23.87
N THR A 311 2.30 -14.40 24.74
CA THR A 311 0.83 -14.46 24.71
C THR A 311 0.14 -13.14 25.05
N GLU A 312 0.75 -12.31 25.91
CA GLU A 312 0.19 -11.03 26.34
C GLU A 312 0.46 -9.90 25.32
N LEU A 313 1.43 -10.08 24.42
CA LEU A 313 1.65 -9.18 23.28
C LEU A 313 0.68 -9.45 22.12
N LEU A 314 0.05 -10.62 22.05
CA LEU A 314 -0.86 -10.98 20.95
C LEU A 314 -1.95 -9.93 20.66
N PRO A 315 -2.62 -9.31 21.66
CA PRO A 315 -3.65 -8.30 21.40
C PRO A 315 -3.12 -7.01 20.76
N ILE A 316 -1.83 -6.72 20.88
CA ILE A 316 -1.19 -5.52 20.32
C ILE A 316 -0.33 -5.83 19.10
N ILE A 317 -0.22 -7.10 18.68
CA ILE A 317 0.65 -7.48 17.58
C ILE A 317 0.25 -6.78 16.27
N GLY A 318 -1.05 -6.59 16.02
CA GLY A 318 -1.54 -5.87 14.85
C GLY A 318 -1.27 -4.36 14.87
N LYS A 319 -0.85 -3.80 16.01
CA LYS A 319 -0.34 -2.41 16.07
C LYS A 319 1.16 -2.35 15.81
N LEU A 320 1.89 -3.37 16.28
CA LEU A 320 3.34 -3.51 16.07
C LEU A 320 3.64 -3.85 14.61
N HIS A 321 2.81 -4.70 14.03
CA HIS A 321 2.85 -5.16 12.64
C HIS A 321 1.48 -4.94 12.00
N PRO A 322 1.20 -3.74 11.49
CA PRO A 322 -0.07 -3.46 10.82
C PRO A 322 -0.22 -4.33 9.57
N SER A 323 -1.38 -4.98 9.45
CA SER A 323 -1.71 -5.82 8.30
C SER A 323 -2.19 -5.00 7.10
N GLU A 324 -2.27 -5.63 5.93
CA GLU A 324 -2.91 -5.10 4.72
C GLU A 324 -4.35 -4.66 4.99
N TYR A 325 -5.06 -5.32 5.91
CA TYR A 325 -6.40 -4.87 6.34
C TYR A 325 -6.35 -3.49 6.99
N TYR A 326 -5.36 -3.25 7.87
CA TYR A 326 -5.17 -1.94 8.51
C TYR A 326 -4.91 -0.86 7.45
N TYR A 327 -3.97 -1.09 6.53
CA TYR A 327 -3.66 -0.11 5.48
C TYR A 327 -4.82 0.11 4.51
N ALA A 328 -5.53 -0.97 4.12
CA ALA A 328 -6.72 -0.89 3.29
C ALA A 328 -7.83 -0.04 3.94
N LYS A 329 -8.01 -0.17 5.26
CA LYS A 329 -8.97 0.62 6.04
C LYS A 329 -8.57 2.09 6.10
N GLN A 330 -7.30 2.39 6.40
CA GLN A 330 -6.79 3.78 6.40
C GLN A 330 -6.99 4.45 5.02
N GLN A 331 -6.71 3.72 3.94
CA GLN A 331 -6.94 4.21 2.57
C GLN A 331 -8.43 4.44 2.29
N ALA A 332 -9.32 3.54 2.72
CA ALA A 332 -10.76 3.70 2.57
C ALA A 332 -11.30 4.93 3.32
N GLU A 333 -10.89 5.10 4.59
CA GLU A 333 -11.27 6.25 5.41
C GLU A 333 -10.77 7.57 4.83
N TYR A 334 -9.53 7.59 4.31
CA TYR A 334 -8.99 8.75 3.61
C TYR A 334 -9.85 9.09 2.38
N ILE A 335 -10.14 8.11 1.51
CA ILE A 335 -10.94 8.32 0.30
C ILE A 335 -12.32 8.88 0.64
N ILE A 336 -13.01 8.28 1.62
CA ILE A 336 -14.32 8.74 2.08
C ILE A 336 -14.21 10.18 2.62
N SER A 337 -13.21 10.48 3.45
CA SER A 337 -13.02 11.83 4.01
C SER A 337 -12.85 12.93 2.95
N GLN A 338 -12.36 12.58 1.76
CA GLN A 338 -12.11 13.52 0.66
C GLN A 338 -13.27 13.60 -0.33
N ALA A 339 -14.02 12.51 -0.54
CA ALA A 339 -15.04 12.42 -1.56
C ALA A 339 -16.49 12.54 -1.03
N ASP A 340 -16.72 12.26 0.25
CA ASP A 340 -18.02 12.36 0.92
C ASP A 340 -18.41 13.83 1.12
N GLY A 341 -19.30 14.32 0.23
CA GLY A 341 -19.66 15.72 0.14
C GLY A 341 -20.72 16.12 1.17
N ASP A 342 -21.64 15.20 1.48
CA ASP A 342 -22.74 15.43 2.42
C ASP A 342 -22.43 14.98 3.86
N LYS A 343 -21.30 14.29 4.05
CA LYS A 343 -20.76 13.80 5.33
C LYS A 343 -21.64 12.74 5.99
N ASP A 344 -22.29 11.90 5.19
CA ASP A 344 -23.07 10.78 5.70
C ASP A 344 -22.22 9.53 6.04
N GLY A 345 -20.92 9.58 5.74
CA GLY A 345 -19.94 8.53 6.01
C GLY A 345 -19.88 7.44 4.94
N ARG A 346 -20.58 7.62 3.81
CA ARG A 346 -20.63 6.69 2.69
C ARG A 346 -20.48 7.46 1.38
N LEU A 347 -20.29 6.74 0.28
CA LEU A 347 -20.07 7.33 -1.03
C LEU A 347 -21.16 6.93 -2.01
N THR A 348 -21.80 7.92 -2.60
CA THR A 348 -22.67 7.74 -3.75
C THR A 348 -21.87 7.80 -5.05
N LEU A 349 -22.41 7.22 -6.12
CA LEU A 349 -21.78 7.27 -7.45
C LEU A 349 -21.52 8.72 -7.94
N PRO A 350 -22.44 9.70 -7.77
CA PRO A 350 -22.15 11.09 -8.07
C PRO A 350 -20.93 11.64 -7.33
N GLU A 351 -20.80 11.38 -6.03
CA GLU A 351 -19.67 11.86 -5.22
C GLU A 351 -18.33 11.31 -5.71
N MET A 352 -18.30 10.02 -6.07
CA MET A 352 -17.11 9.41 -6.68
C MET A 352 -16.75 10.08 -8.02
N ILE A 353 -17.74 10.38 -8.85
CA ILE A 353 -17.55 10.99 -10.18
C ILE A 353 -17.14 12.47 -10.08
N GLU A 354 -17.60 13.18 -9.05
CA GLU A 354 -17.23 14.58 -8.78
C GLU A 354 -15.81 14.68 -8.22
N ASN A 355 -15.33 13.66 -7.50
CA ASN A 355 -14.00 13.58 -6.91
C ASN A 355 -13.16 12.39 -7.44
N PRO A 356 -13.02 12.22 -8.76
CA PRO A 356 -12.52 10.97 -9.32
C PRO A 356 -11.05 10.73 -8.98
N TYR A 357 -10.26 11.79 -8.91
CA TYR A 357 -8.83 11.72 -8.65
C TYR A 357 -8.51 11.22 -7.23
N VAL A 358 -9.40 11.37 -6.25
CA VAL A 358 -9.16 10.86 -4.87
C VAL A 358 -8.86 9.36 -4.88
N PHE A 359 -9.56 8.60 -5.73
CA PHE A 359 -9.40 7.15 -5.89
C PHE A 359 -8.08 6.76 -6.57
N TYR A 360 -7.49 7.68 -7.33
CA TYR A 360 -6.21 7.49 -8.02
C TYR A 360 -5.06 8.23 -7.32
N SER A 361 -5.28 8.70 -6.08
CA SER A 361 -4.28 9.43 -5.28
C SER A 361 -2.97 8.67 -5.13
N ALA A 362 -3.05 7.35 -5.09
CA ALA A 362 -1.92 6.44 -5.07
C ALA A 362 -0.92 6.69 -6.22
N ILE A 363 -1.36 7.07 -7.41
CA ILE A 363 -0.52 7.12 -8.62
C ILE A 363 -0.25 8.56 -9.12
N PHE A 364 -0.43 9.55 -8.25
CA PHE A 364 0.07 10.91 -8.48
C PHE A 364 1.45 11.10 -7.87
N ASN A 365 2.28 11.88 -8.56
CA ASN A 365 3.32 12.68 -7.90
C ASN A 365 2.80 14.12 -7.83
N ASP A 366 2.57 14.64 -6.62
CA ASP A 366 2.38 16.08 -6.37
C ASP A 366 3.73 16.85 -6.42
N ASP A 367 4.81 16.22 -6.90
CA ASP A 367 6.17 16.80 -7.02
C ASP A 367 6.27 18.05 -7.91
N GLU A 368 5.18 18.54 -8.51
CA GLU A 368 5.18 19.83 -9.20
C GLU A 368 4.97 21.04 -8.27
N ASP A 369 4.56 20.84 -7.00
CA ASP A 369 4.32 21.94 -6.04
C ASP A 369 5.41 22.09 -4.95
N GLU A 370 6.46 21.25 -4.92
CA GLU A 370 7.59 21.38 -3.97
C GLU A 370 8.71 22.29 -4.49
N TYR A 371 8.36 23.50 -4.94
CA TYR A 371 9.28 24.61 -5.21
C TYR A 371 8.97 25.81 -4.32
N THR A 372 8.77 25.57 -3.03
CA THR A 372 8.86 26.59 -1.98
C THR A 372 9.88 26.19 -0.92
N ASP A 373 11.12 25.95 -1.37
CA ASP A 373 12.30 26.13 -0.52
C ASP A 373 12.48 27.63 -0.29
N TYR A 374 11.95 28.13 0.82
CA TYR A 374 12.43 29.37 1.43
C TYR A 374 12.13 29.40 2.93
N HIS A 375 13.24 29.35 3.67
CA HIS A 375 13.49 29.86 5.03
C HIS A 375 13.46 28.85 6.18
N ASP A 376 14.65 28.32 6.50
CA ASP A 376 15.07 28.15 7.88
C ASP A 376 16.15 29.19 8.24
N GLU A 377 15.68 30.35 8.68
CA GLU A 377 16.43 31.24 9.57
C GLU A 377 15.83 31.09 10.98
N PHE A 378 16.58 30.45 11.89
CA PHE A 378 16.45 30.48 13.35
C PHE A 378 15.19 29.88 14.00
N ARG A 379 15.33 28.73 14.69
CA ARG A 379 15.55 28.67 16.15
C ARG A 379 15.83 27.28 16.70
#